data_AF-A0A8H3ZWG6-F1
#
_entry.id   AF-A0A8H3ZWG6-F1
#
_cell.length_a   1.000
_cell.length_b   1.000
_cell.length_c   1.000
_cell.angle_alpha   90.00
_cell.angle_beta   90.00
_cell.angle_gamma   90.00
#
_symmetry.space_group_name_H-M   'P 1'
#
loop_
_entity.id
_entity.type
_entity.pdbx_description
1 polymer ?
#
loop_
_entity_poly.entity_id
_entity_poly.type
_entity_poly.pdbx_seq_one_letter_code
_entity_poly.pdbx_strand_id
1 'polypeptide(L)'
;MPKINYYKVLKLTRNTTIQKIKQAYRKLALLYHPNKNVKKSEKERQQAEQKFIEIREAYDFLLNNHKDIKQKTQRQKTKKKINEKMMSDEFKKMFSRVRKRVENNISSKSSDEEEKNVTTEKKKKSPKKLTKYQKFVQEEHPKLKAEYNNEDIFKMIGGRWRSSPDNPKNV
;
A
#
# COMPACT_ATOMS: atom_id res chain seq x y z
N MET A 1 20.26 -15.33 -23.30
CA MET A 1 19.09 -15.04 -22.46
C MET A 1 17.86 -15.63 -23.13
N PRO A 2 17.13 -16.59 -22.52
CA PRO A 2 15.90 -17.10 -23.10
C PRO A 2 14.91 -15.94 -23.28
N LYS A 3 14.22 -15.88 -24.42
CA LYS A 3 13.17 -14.89 -24.68
C LYS A 3 12.02 -15.12 -23.69
N ILE A 4 12.09 -14.48 -22.53
CA ILE A 4 10.99 -14.46 -21.56
C ILE A 4 9.81 -13.80 -22.24
N ASN A 5 8.73 -14.56 -22.44
CA ASN A 5 7.50 -14.01 -23.00
C ASN A 5 6.78 -13.20 -21.91
N TYR A 6 7.05 -11.89 -21.82
CA TYR A 6 6.43 -10.99 -20.85
C TYR A 6 4.89 -10.99 -20.86
N TYR A 7 4.28 -11.27 -22.02
CA TYR A 7 2.85 -11.51 -22.13
C TYR A 7 2.39 -12.75 -21.36
N LYS A 8 3.16 -13.84 -21.39
CA LYS A 8 2.88 -15.07 -20.61
C LYS A 8 3.03 -14.84 -19.11
N VAL A 9 4.04 -14.07 -18.69
CA VAL A 9 4.27 -13.71 -17.27
C VAL A 9 3.05 -12.99 -16.68
N LEU A 10 2.48 -12.05 -17.44
CA LEU A 10 1.27 -11.31 -17.04
C LEU A 10 -0.04 -12.07 -17.32
N LYS A 11 0.03 -13.30 -17.84
CA LYS A 11 -1.12 -14.13 -18.27
C LYS A 11 -2.02 -13.39 -19.27
N LEU A 12 -1.40 -12.75 -20.25
CA LEU A 12 -2.04 -11.92 -21.27
C LEU A 12 -1.75 -12.47 -22.67
N THR A 13 -2.68 -12.21 -23.60
CA THR A 13 -2.46 -12.46 -25.03
C THR A 13 -1.70 -11.29 -25.65
N ARG A 14 -1.04 -11.52 -26.80
CA ARG A 14 -0.22 -10.50 -27.48
C ARG A 14 -1.02 -9.26 -27.91
N ASN A 15 -2.33 -9.39 -28.11
CA ASN A 15 -3.23 -8.34 -28.58
C ASN A 15 -3.94 -7.57 -27.45
N THR A 16 -3.38 -7.56 -26.23
CA THR A 16 -4.04 -6.91 -25.08
C THR A 16 -3.76 -5.42 -25.00
N THR A 17 -4.79 -4.63 -24.64
CA THR A 17 -4.67 -3.18 -24.43
C THR A 17 -3.87 -2.84 -23.16
N ILE A 18 -3.30 -1.62 -23.12
CA ILE A 18 -2.61 -1.06 -21.94
C ILE A 18 -3.47 -1.15 -20.66
N GLN A 19 -4.79 -0.97 -20.79
CA GLN A 19 -5.71 -1.08 -19.64
C GLN A 19 -5.72 -2.49 -19.05
N LYS A 20 -5.76 -3.52 -19.90
CA LYS A 20 -5.67 -4.93 -19.48
C LYS A 20 -4.30 -5.25 -18.88
N ILE A 21 -3.22 -4.72 -19.45
CA ILE A 21 -1.85 -4.84 -18.91
C ILE A 21 -1.78 -4.28 -17.47
N LYS A 22 -2.30 -3.08 -17.25
CA LYS A 22 -2.36 -2.46 -15.91
C LYS A 22 -3.27 -3.21 -14.94
N GLN A 23 -4.37 -3.79 -15.41
CA GLN A 23 -5.27 -4.57 -14.56
C GLN A 23 -4.63 -5.89 -14.14
N ALA A 24 -3.97 -6.60 -15.06
CA ALA A 24 -3.26 -7.84 -14.78
C ALA A 24 -2.11 -7.63 -13.79
N TYR A 25 -1.29 -6.59 -14.00
CA TYR A 25 -0.23 -6.21 -13.07
C TYR A 25 -0.76 -5.99 -11.65
N ARG A 26 -1.84 -5.20 -11.48
CA ARG A 26 -2.44 -4.94 -10.15
C ARG A 26 -2.92 -6.23 -9.46
N LYS A 27 -3.55 -7.14 -10.21
CA LYS A 27 -4.03 -8.43 -9.66
C LYS A 27 -2.86 -9.30 -9.21
N LEU A 28 -1.82 -9.43 -10.03
CA LEU A 28 -0.67 -10.27 -9.75
C LEU A 28 0.22 -9.68 -8.63
N ALA A 29 0.42 -8.37 -8.63
CA ALA A 29 1.17 -7.67 -7.58
C ALA A 29 0.55 -7.87 -6.20
N LEU A 30 -0.80 -7.86 -6.10
CA LEU A 30 -1.49 -8.15 -4.84
C LEU A 30 -1.37 -9.61 -4.40
N LEU A 31 -1.26 -10.55 -5.35
CA LEU A 31 -1.11 -11.97 -5.06
C LEU A 31 0.29 -12.29 -4.52
N TYR A 32 1.32 -11.69 -5.12
CA TYR A 32 2.72 -11.94 -4.79
C TYR A 32 3.34 -10.92 -3.82
N HIS A 33 2.54 -10.02 -3.25
CA HIS A 33 3.05 -9.01 -2.32
C HIS A 33 3.64 -9.65 -1.04
N PRO A 34 4.83 -9.23 -0.57
CA PRO A 34 5.48 -9.83 0.62
C PRO A 34 4.60 -9.71 1.87
N ASN A 35 3.93 -8.58 2.07
CA ASN A 35 3.01 -8.36 3.19
C ASN A 35 1.77 -9.29 3.21
N LYS A 36 1.39 -9.92 2.09
CA LYS A 36 0.28 -10.90 2.07
C LYS A 36 0.78 -12.35 2.19
N ASN A 37 2.05 -12.58 1.89
CA ASN A 37 2.67 -13.91 1.91
C ASN A 37 3.54 -14.13 3.15
N VAL A 38 3.42 -13.29 4.19
CA VAL A 38 4.21 -13.41 5.44
C VAL A 38 3.95 -14.70 6.21
N LYS A 39 2.77 -15.30 6.06
CA LYS A 39 2.39 -16.56 6.73
C LYS A 39 2.85 -17.82 5.99
N LYS A 40 3.46 -17.68 4.81
CA LYS A 40 3.90 -18.81 3.98
C LYS A 40 5.30 -19.28 4.37
N SER A 41 5.66 -20.48 3.92
CA SER A 41 7.01 -21.02 4.12
C SER A 41 8.06 -20.13 3.44
N GLU A 42 9.27 -20.12 3.97
CA GLU A 42 10.39 -19.31 3.44
C GLU A 42 10.63 -19.56 1.94
N LYS A 43 10.54 -20.83 1.50
CA LYS A 43 10.64 -21.20 0.07
C LYS A 43 9.56 -20.55 -0.78
N GLU A 44 8.33 -20.48 -0.30
CA GLU A 44 7.21 -19.90 -1.03
C GLU A 44 7.29 -18.37 -1.08
N ARG A 45 7.86 -17.74 -0.04
CA ARG A 45 8.13 -16.31 -0.01
C ARG A 45 9.17 -15.92 -1.07
N GLN A 46 10.27 -16.66 -1.13
CA GLN A 46 11.31 -16.45 -2.14
C GLN A 46 10.77 -16.65 -3.56
N GLN A 47 9.95 -17.68 -3.78
CA GLN A 47 9.28 -17.88 -5.07
C GLN A 47 8.29 -16.76 -5.42
N ALA A 48 7.55 -16.24 -4.43
CA ALA A 48 6.64 -15.12 -4.64
C ALA A 48 7.41 -13.84 -5.01
N GLU A 49 8.56 -13.61 -4.38
CA GLU A 49 9.44 -12.48 -4.66
C GLU A 49 10.04 -12.55 -6.07
N GLN A 50 10.57 -13.70 -6.46
CA GLN A 50 11.05 -13.93 -7.84
C GLN A 50 9.96 -13.64 -8.88
N LYS A 51 8.76 -14.20 -8.68
CA LYS A 51 7.61 -13.94 -9.55
C LYS A 51 7.23 -12.47 -9.57
N PHE A 52 7.29 -11.78 -8.43
CA PHE A 52 6.99 -10.36 -8.34
C PHE A 52 7.97 -9.51 -9.18
N ILE A 53 9.26 -9.84 -9.13
CA ILE A 53 10.30 -9.18 -9.94
C ILE A 53 9.99 -9.39 -11.44
N GLU A 54 9.74 -10.62 -11.86
CA GLU A 54 9.39 -10.93 -13.26
C GLU A 54 8.13 -10.19 -13.74
N ILE A 55 7.09 -10.14 -12.90
CA ILE A 55 5.84 -9.43 -13.20
C ILE A 55 6.07 -7.93 -13.38
N ARG A 56 6.97 -7.34 -12.56
CA ARG A 56 7.33 -5.93 -12.65
C ARG A 56 8.09 -5.63 -13.93
N GLU A 57 9.13 -6.41 -14.24
CA GLU A 57 9.90 -6.28 -15.48
C GLU A 57 9.01 -6.43 -16.71
N ALA A 58 8.12 -7.43 -16.71
CA ALA A 58 7.15 -7.64 -17.78
C ALA A 58 6.24 -6.42 -17.98
N TYR A 59 5.74 -5.85 -16.89
CA TYR A 59 4.88 -4.68 -16.94
C TYR A 59 5.61 -3.46 -17.51
N ASP A 60 6.83 -3.19 -17.06
CA ASP A 60 7.62 -2.04 -17.51
C ASP A 60 7.99 -2.17 -19.00
N PHE A 61 8.41 -3.36 -19.44
CA PHE A 61 8.72 -3.63 -20.84
C PHE A 61 7.48 -3.49 -21.75
N LEU A 62 6.37 -4.15 -21.39
CA LEU A 62 5.13 -4.05 -22.18
C LEU A 62 4.59 -2.62 -22.21
N LEU A 63 4.69 -1.89 -21.11
CA LEU A 63 4.22 -0.51 -21.05
C LEU A 63 5.08 0.40 -21.94
N ASN A 64 6.39 0.18 -22.02
CA ASN A 64 7.28 0.95 -22.89
C ASN A 64 7.05 0.63 -24.37
N ASN A 65 7.01 -0.65 -24.75
CA ASN A 65 6.72 -1.06 -26.12
C ASN A 65 5.33 -0.60 -26.60
N HIS A 66 4.34 -0.58 -25.71
CA HIS A 66 2.99 -0.13 -26.07
C HIS A 66 2.83 1.40 -26.05
N LYS A 67 3.80 2.15 -25.47
CA LYS A 67 3.82 3.62 -25.42
C LYS A 67 4.43 4.26 -26.67
N ASP A 68 5.21 3.52 -27.46
CA ASP A 68 5.95 4.07 -28.60
C ASP A 68 5.08 4.52 -29.78
N ILE A 69 3.78 4.17 -29.80
CA ILE A 69 2.95 4.45 -30.99
C ILE A 69 2.24 5.83 -30.94
N LYS A 70 2.02 6.49 -29.78
CA LYS A 70 1.21 7.76 -29.77
C LYS A 70 1.54 8.85 -28.73
N GLN A 71 2.51 8.72 -27.81
CA GLN A 71 2.57 9.62 -26.63
C GLN A 71 3.89 10.35 -26.32
N LYS A 72 4.96 10.14 -27.10
CA LYS A 72 6.22 10.89 -26.90
C LYS A 72 6.04 12.40 -27.15
N THR A 73 5.10 12.83 -28.00
CA THR A 73 5.07 14.22 -28.48
C THR A 73 4.19 15.20 -27.68
N GLN A 74 3.05 14.75 -27.12
CA GLN A 74 2.04 15.68 -26.55
C GLN A 74 1.85 15.61 -25.02
N ARG A 75 2.02 14.43 -24.40
CA ARG A 75 1.55 14.20 -23.01
C ARG A 75 2.57 14.46 -21.90
N GLN A 76 3.86 14.52 -22.24
CA GLN A 76 4.89 14.94 -21.28
C GLN A 76 4.85 16.46 -21.05
N LYS A 77 4.58 17.24 -22.11
CA LYS A 77 4.48 18.71 -22.05
C LYS A 77 3.30 19.18 -21.18
N THR A 78 2.14 18.53 -21.30
CA THR A 78 0.92 18.93 -20.56
C THR A 78 0.93 18.49 -19.10
N LYS A 79 1.47 17.32 -18.77
CA LYS A 79 1.57 16.85 -17.38
C LYS A 79 2.61 17.61 -16.55
N LYS A 80 3.73 18.04 -17.16
CA LYS A 80 4.74 18.87 -16.49
C LYS A 80 4.17 20.25 -16.12
N LYS A 81 3.43 20.89 -17.05
CA LYS A 81 2.79 22.21 -16.85
C LYS A 81 1.70 22.23 -15.76
N ILE A 82 0.86 21.18 -15.70
CA ILE A 82 -0.20 21.09 -14.68
C ILE A 82 0.41 20.85 -13.29
N ASN A 83 1.45 20.02 -13.20
CA ASN A 83 2.12 19.73 -11.93
C ASN A 83 2.94 20.93 -11.41
N GLU A 84 3.51 21.76 -12.28
CA GLU A 84 4.17 23.03 -11.89
C GLU A 84 3.19 24.09 -11.38
N LYS A 85 2.00 24.20 -12.00
CA LYS A 85 0.94 25.13 -11.58
C LYS A 85 0.24 24.72 -10.27
N MET A 86 0.15 23.41 -9.98
CA MET A 86 -0.52 22.90 -8.77
C MET A 86 0.39 22.81 -7.54
N MET A 87 1.70 23.06 -7.68
CA MET A 87 2.60 23.18 -6.55
C MET A 87 2.70 24.66 -6.19
N SER A 88 1.90 25.11 -5.23
CA SER A 88 2.01 26.48 -4.71
C SER A 88 3.44 26.75 -4.24
N ASP A 89 3.92 27.98 -4.39
CA ASP A 89 5.29 28.33 -3.98
C ASP A 89 5.50 28.13 -2.48
N GLU A 90 4.41 28.13 -1.72
CA GLU A 90 4.36 27.78 -0.31
C GLU A 90 4.56 26.27 -0.06
N PHE A 91 3.99 25.40 -0.92
CA PHE A 91 4.22 23.96 -0.88
C PHE A 91 5.66 23.63 -1.30
N LYS A 92 6.22 24.29 -2.32
CA LYS A 92 7.64 24.13 -2.71
C LYS A 92 8.59 24.54 -1.58
N LYS A 93 8.31 25.66 -0.89
CA LYS A 93 9.02 26.06 0.34
C LYS A 93 8.82 25.08 1.49
N MET A 94 7.68 24.40 1.57
CA MET A 94 7.44 23.36 2.57
C MET A 94 8.29 22.11 2.32
N PHE A 95 8.34 21.58 1.09
CA PHE A 95 9.16 20.41 0.77
C PHE A 95 10.66 20.68 0.87
N SER A 96 11.12 21.89 0.54
CA SER A 96 12.53 22.26 0.72
C SER A 96 12.94 22.33 2.21
N ARG A 97 12.06 22.80 3.08
CA ARG A 97 12.28 22.79 4.55
C ARG A 97 12.24 21.38 5.14
N VAL A 98 11.34 20.51 4.65
CA VAL A 98 11.26 19.11 5.08
C VAL A 98 12.52 18.34 4.66
N ARG A 99 13.02 18.57 3.43
CA ARG A 99 14.24 17.94 2.92
C ARG A 99 15.50 18.36 3.69
N LYS A 100 15.66 19.67 3.96
CA LYS A 100 16.77 20.20 4.79
C LYS A 100 16.76 19.66 6.23
N ARG A 101 15.58 19.41 6.81
CA ARG A 101 15.48 18.81 8.17
C ARG A 101 15.83 17.33 8.20
N VAL A 102 15.61 16.59 7.12
CA VAL A 102 16.00 15.17 7.03
C VAL A 102 17.52 15.07 6.84
N GLU A 103 18.10 15.92 5.98
CA GLU A 103 19.55 15.96 5.75
C GLU A 103 20.33 16.37 7.03
N ASN A 104 19.85 17.37 7.77
CA ASN A 104 20.49 17.78 9.02
C ASN A 104 20.33 16.77 10.17
N ASN A 105 19.29 15.93 10.14
CA ASN A 105 19.05 14.92 11.18
C ASN A 105 19.74 13.58 10.87
N ILE A 106 20.27 13.42 9.66
CA ILE A 106 21.17 12.32 9.28
C ILE A 106 22.63 12.68 9.63
N SER A 107 22.98 13.96 9.72
CA SER A 107 24.35 14.43 10.01
C SER A 107 24.71 14.54 11.50
N SER A 108 23.78 14.37 12.45
CA SER A 108 24.03 14.63 13.88
C SER A 108 23.92 13.39 14.78
N LYS A 109 24.23 12.19 14.28
CA LYS A 109 24.28 10.95 15.08
C LYS A 109 25.54 10.12 14.81
N SER A 110 26.66 10.70 15.20
CA SER A 110 27.90 10.05 15.66
C SER A 110 28.33 10.94 16.84
N SER A 111 28.37 10.51 18.10
CA SER A 111 28.89 9.25 18.63
C SER A 111 28.23 8.96 19.98
N ASP A 112 28.53 7.78 20.51
CA ASP A 112 28.41 7.33 21.90
C ASP A 112 27.14 6.53 22.28
N GLU A 113 27.38 5.20 22.33
CA GLU A 113 26.89 4.13 23.23
C GLU A 113 25.70 4.44 24.16
N GLU A 114 24.69 3.59 24.38
CA GLU A 114 24.71 2.15 24.64
C GLU A 114 23.25 1.61 24.53
N GLU A 115 23.09 0.29 24.54
CA GLU A 115 21.90 -0.48 24.20
C GLU A 115 20.57 -0.12 24.89
N LYS A 116 19.46 -0.13 24.12
CA LYS A 116 18.17 -0.78 24.46
C LYS A 116 17.13 -0.61 23.34
N ASN A 117 16.55 -1.75 22.92
CA ASN A 117 15.38 -1.89 22.06
C ASN A 117 14.23 -0.91 22.40
N VAL A 118 13.90 0.06 21.54
CA VAL A 118 12.60 0.77 21.56
C VAL A 118 12.23 1.26 20.15
N THR A 119 11.21 0.61 19.59
CA THR A 119 10.04 1.23 18.95
C THR A 119 10.23 2.58 18.26
N THR A 120 10.29 2.58 16.93
CA THR A 120 10.06 3.78 16.12
C THR A 120 8.59 4.21 16.23
N GLU A 121 8.30 5.16 17.11
CA GLU A 121 7.00 5.83 17.18
C GLU A 121 6.74 6.67 15.92
N LYS A 122 5.70 6.30 15.18
CA LYS A 122 5.12 7.13 14.12
C LYS A 122 4.28 8.24 14.76
N LYS A 123 4.61 9.50 14.42
CA LYS A 123 3.85 10.71 14.79
C LYS A 123 2.34 10.54 14.50
N LYS A 124 1.53 10.77 15.54
CA LYS A 124 0.06 10.66 15.57
C LYS A 124 -0.59 11.58 14.54
N LYS A 125 -1.27 11.00 13.55
CA LYS A 125 -2.35 11.70 12.81
C LYS A 125 -3.51 11.90 13.79
N SER A 126 -4.12 13.08 13.78
CA SER A 126 -5.31 13.39 14.58
C SER A 126 -6.35 12.26 14.48
N PRO A 127 -6.95 11.81 15.60
CA PRO A 127 -7.79 10.63 15.60
C PRO A 127 -9.00 10.88 14.69
N LYS A 128 -9.15 10.03 13.67
CA LYS A 128 -10.38 9.99 12.86
C LYS A 128 -11.54 9.74 13.82
N LYS A 129 -12.62 10.53 13.75
CA LYS A 129 -13.82 10.31 14.55
C LYS A 129 -14.31 8.88 14.32
N LEU A 130 -14.39 8.08 15.38
CA LEU A 130 -14.84 6.69 15.29
C LEU A 130 -16.33 6.62 14.98
N THR A 131 -16.69 5.65 14.14
CA THR A 131 -18.09 5.27 13.91
C THR A 131 -18.71 4.69 15.18
N LYS A 132 -20.04 4.72 15.28
CA LYS A 132 -20.79 4.19 16.44
C LYS A 132 -20.45 2.73 16.73
N TYR A 133 -20.37 1.89 15.68
CA TYR A 133 -19.92 0.50 15.79
C TYR A 133 -18.47 0.38 16.28
N GLN A 134 -17.55 1.21 15.78
CA GLN A 134 -16.16 1.17 16.23
C GLN A 134 -16.01 1.55 17.70
N LYS A 135 -16.83 2.48 18.21
CA LYS A 135 -16.87 2.81 19.64
C LYS A 135 -17.40 1.64 20.46
N PHE A 136 -18.52 1.05 20.04
CA PHE A 136 -19.10 -0.14 20.67
C PHE A 136 -18.10 -1.30 20.75
N VAL A 137 -17.38 -1.58 19.66
CA VAL A 137 -16.32 -2.60 19.63
C VAL A 137 -15.19 -2.25 20.59
N GLN A 138 -14.78 -0.97 20.67
CA GLN A 138 -13.72 -0.56 21.61
C GLN A 138 -14.10 -0.71 23.08
N GLU A 139 -15.39 -0.59 23.42
CA GLU A 139 -15.89 -0.71 24.79
C GLU A 139 -16.15 -2.17 25.21
N GLU A 140 -16.65 -3.00 24.30
CA GLU A 140 -17.06 -4.38 24.62
C GLU A 140 -15.94 -5.42 24.37
N HIS A 141 -15.09 -5.21 23.37
CA HIS A 141 -14.00 -6.13 23.05
C HIS A 141 -12.95 -6.32 24.16
N PRO A 142 -12.52 -5.29 24.93
CA PRO A 142 -11.57 -5.51 26.01
C PRO A 142 -12.15 -6.35 27.16
N LYS A 143 -13.46 -6.25 27.43
CA LYS A 143 -14.14 -7.01 28.48
C LYS A 143 -14.16 -8.51 28.17
N LEU A 144 -14.36 -8.86 26.90
CA LEU A 144 -14.48 -10.26 26.45
C LEU A 144 -13.12 -10.92 26.16
N LYS A 145 -12.04 -10.14 26.03
CA LYS A 145 -10.69 -10.64 25.68
C LYS A 145 -10.04 -11.48 26.78
N ALA A 146 -10.57 -11.45 28.00
CA ALA A 146 -10.08 -12.28 29.11
C ALA A 146 -10.54 -13.74 28.99
N GLU A 147 -11.68 -14.00 28.34
CA GLU A 147 -12.34 -15.30 28.36
C GLU A 147 -12.48 -15.94 26.96
N TYR A 148 -12.45 -15.13 25.90
CA TYR A 148 -12.75 -15.59 24.54
C TYR A 148 -11.66 -15.22 23.53
N ASN A 149 -11.55 -16.02 22.46
CA ASN A 149 -10.66 -15.73 21.34
C ASN A 149 -11.20 -14.58 20.49
N ASN A 150 -10.29 -13.83 19.83
CA ASN A 150 -10.68 -12.65 19.03
C ASN A 150 -11.71 -12.96 17.93
N GLU A 151 -11.72 -14.18 17.37
CA GLU A 151 -12.70 -14.59 16.35
C GLU A 151 -14.10 -14.77 16.94
N ASP A 152 -14.20 -15.35 18.14
CA ASP A 152 -15.46 -15.57 18.84
C ASP A 152 -16.02 -14.26 19.37
N ILE A 153 -15.16 -13.39 19.88
CA ILE A 153 -15.50 -12.01 20.29
C ILE A 153 -16.07 -11.23 19.10
N PHE A 154 -15.45 -11.33 17.92
CA PHE A 154 -15.92 -10.62 16.73
C PHE A 154 -17.31 -11.12 16.27
N LYS A 155 -17.55 -12.44 16.35
CA LYS A 155 -18.86 -13.03 16.06
C LYS A 155 -19.93 -12.59 17.08
N MET A 156 -19.59 -12.58 18.38
CA MET A 156 -20.48 -12.15 19.46
C MET A 156 -20.82 -10.65 19.36
N ILE A 157 -19.81 -9.78 19.27
CA ILE A 157 -20.00 -8.31 19.18
C ILE A 157 -20.73 -7.95 17.88
N GLY A 158 -20.38 -8.60 16.76
CA GLY A 158 -21.07 -8.40 15.48
C GLY A 158 -22.54 -8.83 15.52
N GLY A 159 -22.86 -9.93 16.20
CA GLY A 159 -24.24 -10.36 16.47
C GLY A 159 -24.99 -9.37 17.36
N ARG A 160 -24.39 -8.96 18.48
CA ARG A 160 -24.97 -8.01 19.43
C ARG A 160 -25.19 -6.63 18.83
N TRP A 161 -24.29 -6.16 17.95
CA TRP A 161 -24.48 -4.93 17.18
C TRP A 161 -25.65 -5.02 16.21
N ARG A 162 -25.81 -6.15 15.51
CA ARG A 162 -26.96 -6.35 14.60
C ARG A 162 -28.29 -6.26 15.33
N SER A 163 -28.37 -6.72 16.57
CA SER A 163 -29.58 -6.61 17.41
C SER A 163 -29.64 -5.32 18.25
N SER A 164 -28.62 -4.45 18.20
CA SER A 164 -28.57 -3.24 19.02
C SER A 164 -29.57 -2.20 18.51
N PRO A 165 -30.36 -1.54 19.39
CA PRO A 165 -31.26 -0.45 18.98
C PRO A 165 -30.50 0.73 18.36
N ASP A 166 -29.20 0.82 18.64
CA ASP A 166 -28.30 1.84 18.12
C ASP A 166 -27.83 1.62 16.67
N ASN A 167 -28.11 0.45 16.10
CA ASN A 167 -27.79 0.12 14.73
C ASN A 167 -28.72 0.88 13.79
N PRO A 168 -28.22 1.72 12.87
CA PRO A 168 -29.05 2.56 12.00
C PRO A 168 -29.90 1.77 10.99
N LYS A 169 -29.78 0.43 10.95
CA LYS A 169 -30.62 -0.46 10.15
C LYS A 169 -31.82 -1.05 10.93
N ASN A 170 -31.90 -0.79 12.23
CA ASN A 170 -32.94 -1.30 13.13
C ASN A 170 -34.01 -0.24 13.45
N VAL A 171 -33.90 0.95 12.86
CA VAL A 171 -34.84 2.08 12.97
C VAL A 171 -35.66 2.17 11.70
#